data_AF-A0A934YU50-F1
#
_entry.id   AF-A0A934YU50-F1
#
_cell.length_a   1.000
_cell.length_b   1.000
_cell.length_c   1.000
_cell.angle_alpha   90.00
_cell.angle_beta   90.00
_cell.angle_gamma   90.00
#
_symmetry.space_group_name_H-M   'P 1'
#
loop_
_entity.id
_entity.type
_entity.pdbx_description
1 polymer ?
#
loop_
_entity_poly.entity_id
_entity_poly.type
_entity_poly.pdbx_seq_one_letter_code
_entity_poly.pdbx_strand_id
1 'polypeptide(L)'
;MCWTLPKGRVHDALRLLRDELDFNFLTTLCGMHFPGTEKELGVVYHLHSMRNGHRIRLKSFTTLKDAEFDTATDLWPTANWMEREAWDFFGIKFKGHPNLIRILNMEDFPAFPMRKDYPMEDPTRRDKNDSMFGR
;
A
#
# COMPACT_ATOMS: atom_id res chain seq x y z
N MET A 1 14.98 4.63 -10.76
CA MET A 1 15.51 3.28 -10.41
C MET A 1 14.50 2.54 -9.53
N CYS A 2 14.43 1.21 -9.56
CA CYS A 2 13.49 0.42 -8.75
C CYS A 2 14.23 -0.66 -7.98
N TRP A 3 14.08 -0.70 -6.66
CA TRP A 3 14.73 -1.68 -5.78
C TRP A 3 13.70 -2.49 -5.02
N THR A 4 14.00 -3.76 -4.81
CA THR A 4 13.19 -4.66 -3.99
C THR A 4 13.98 -5.02 -2.75
N LEU A 5 13.42 -4.76 -1.57
CA LEU A 5 14.07 -5.04 -0.29
C LEU A 5 13.24 -6.01 0.57
N PRO A 6 13.90 -6.82 1.41
CA PRO A 6 13.20 -7.60 2.42
C PRO A 6 12.55 -6.67 3.45
N LYS A 7 11.36 -7.05 3.93
CA LYS A 7 10.51 -6.29 4.85
C LYS A 7 11.28 -5.63 6.00
N GLY A 8 12.11 -6.40 6.71
CA GLY A 8 12.84 -5.93 7.89
C GLY A 8 13.96 -4.91 7.63
N ARG A 9 14.28 -4.59 6.37
CA ARG A 9 15.27 -3.54 6.03
C ARG A 9 14.64 -2.31 5.38
N VAL A 10 13.32 -2.30 5.20
CA VAL A 10 12.63 -1.22 4.48
C VAL A 10 12.77 0.08 5.26
N HIS A 11 12.45 0.08 6.55
CA HIS A 11 12.47 1.29 7.37
C HIS A 11 13.88 1.90 7.46
N ASP A 12 14.91 1.08 7.72
CA ASP A 12 16.31 1.52 7.75
C ASP A 12 16.76 2.13 6.41
N ALA A 13 16.37 1.51 5.30
CA ALA A 13 16.68 2.02 3.97
C ALA A 13 15.96 3.35 3.68
N LEU A 14 14.69 3.47 4.08
CA LEU A 14 13.93 4.72 3.97
C LEU A 14 14.58 5.85 4.79
N ARG A 15 15.02 5.54 6.01
CA ARG A 15 15.72 6.49 6.88
C ARG A 15 17.03 6.97 6.27
N LEU A 16 17.86 6.04 5.77
CA LEU A 16 19.10 6.39 5.07
C LEU A 16 18.83 7.27 3.85
N LEU A 17 17.81 6.94 3.03
CA LEU A 17 17.45 7.72 1.86
C LEU A 17 17.04 9.16 2.24
N ARG A 18 16.27 9.33 3.31
CA ARG A 18 15.86 10.64 3.79
C ARG A 18 17.05 11.43 4.33
N ASP A 19 17.79 10.84 5.27
CA ASP A 19 18.74 11.56 6.12
C ASP A 19 20.10 11.78 5.41
N GLU A 20 20.57 10.82 4.59
CA GLU A 20 21.88 10.91 3.92
C GLU A 20 21.79 11.31 2.44
N LEU A 21 20.71 10.95 1.75
CA LEU A 21 20.59 11.11 0.29
C LEU A 21 19.59 12.18 -0.16
N ASP A 22 19.07 12.97 0.79
CA ASP A 22 18.15 14.11 0.57
C ASP A 22 16.88 13.72 -0.21
N PHE A 23 16.33 12.53 0.04
CA PHE A 23 14.99 12.15 -0.43
C PHE A 23 13.91 12.79 0.46
N ASN A 24 13.77 14.09 0.30
CA ASN A 24 12.90 14.93 1.12
C ASN A 24 11.40 14.80 0.83
N PHE A 25 11.00 14.16 -0.28
CA PHE A 25 9.59 14.05 -0.67
C PHE A 25 9.16 12.60 -0.91
N LEU A 26 8.18 12.13 -0.12
CA LEU A 26 7.44 10.91 -0.38
C LEU A 26 6.29 11.22 -1.35
N THR A 27 6.45 10.80 -2.61
CA THR A 27 5.47 11.06 -3.67
C THR A 27 4.23 10.21 -3.51
N THR A 28 4.40 8.92 -3.23
CA THR A 28 3.29 8.01 -2.97
C THR A 28 3.73 6.77 -2.21
N LEU A 29 2.81 6.21 -1.43
CA LEU A 29 2.89 4.90 -0.81
C LEU A 29 1.63 4.13 -1.21
N CYS A 30 1.79 2.97 -1.82
CA CYS A 30 0.67 2.15 -2.26
C CYS A 30 0.87 0.69 -1.89
N GLY A 31 -0.23 0.03 -1.52
CA GLY A 31 -0.28 -1.43 -1.43
C GLY A 31 -0.31 -2.09 -2.81
N MET A 32 0.11 -3.34 -2.87
CA MET A 32 0.04 -4.20 -4.06
C MET A 32 -0.44 -5.59 -3.64
N HIS A 33 -1.21 -6.24 -4.51
CA HIS A 33 -1.62 -7.63 -4.34
C HIS A 33 -1.31 -8.46 -5.60
N PHE A 34 -0.44 -9.46 -5.43
CA PHE A 34 0.00 -10.43 -6.44
C PHE A 34 -0.37 -11.86 -6.00
N PRO A 35 -1.64 -12.26 -6.18
CA PRO A 35 -2.09 -13.62 -5.87
C PRO A 35 -1.31 -14.65 -6.68
N GLY A 36 -1.09 -15.83 -6.10
CA GLY A 36 -0.35 -16.93 -6.74
C GLY A 36 1.18 -16.85 -6.57
N THR A 37 1.68 -15.95 -5.72
CA THR A 37 3.09 -15.89 -5.32
C THR A 37 3.23 -16.21 -3.83
N GLU A 38 4.40 -16.64 -3.36
CA GLU A 38 4.61 -16.88 -1.92
C GLU A 38 4.41 -15.60 -1.06
N LYS A 39 4.62 -14.42 -1.65
CA LYS A 39 4.50 -13.11 -1.00
C LYS A 39 3.46 -12.27 -1.73
N GLU A 40 2.21 -12.57 -1.43
CA GLU A 40 1.07 -12.02 -2.15
C GLU A 40 0.90 -10.52 -1.96
N LEU A 41 1.20 -9.97 -0.78
CA LEU A 41 1.04 -8.55 -0.50
C LEU A 41 2.37 -7.81 -0.63
N GLY A 42 2.30 -6.53 -0.96
CA GLY A 42 3.48 -5.68 -0.97
C GLY A 42 3.15 -4.22 -0.79
N VAL A 43 4.18 -3.43 -0.52
CA VAL A 43 4.11 -1.97 -0.44
C VAL A 43 5.16 -1.38 -1.36
N VAL A 44 4.81 -0.29 -2.04
CA VAL A 44 5.73 0.51 -2.83
C VAL A 44 5.84 1.89 -2.24
N TYR A 45 7.07 2.38 -2.12
CA TYR A 45 7.41 3.75 -1.76
C TYR A 45 8.00 4.43 -2.98
N HIS A 46 7.40 5.55 -3.39
CA HIS A 46 7.94 6.42 -4.43
C HIS A 46 8.57 7.62 -3.76
N LEU A 47 9.89 7.73 -3.86
CA LEU A 47 10.68 8.79 -3.25
C LEU A 47 11.23 9.72 -4.32
N HIS A 48 11.27 11.00 -3.99
CA HIS A 48 11.80 12.04 -4.83
C HIS A 48 12.72 12.94 -4.00
N SER A 49 13.97 13.08 -4.46
CA SER A 49 14.83 14.15 -4.01
C SER A 49 14.54 15.37 -4.86
N MET A 50 13.82 16.35 -4.31
CA MET A 50 13.44 17.55 -5.06
C MET A 50 14.66 18.41 -5.42
N ARG A 51 15.70 18.41 -4.58
CA ARG A 51 16.93 19.18 -4.81
C ARG A 51 17.77 18.60 -5.94
N ASN A 52 17.94 17.27 -5.95
CA ASN A 52 18.80 16.59 -6.91
C ASN A 52 18.04 16.09 -8.14
N GLY A 53 16.71 16.19 -8.15
CA GLY A 53 15.85 15.71 -9.25
C GLY A 53 15.82 14.19 -9.41
N HIS A 54 16.23 13.44 -8.38
CA HIS A 54 16.34 11.98 -8.44
C HIS A 54 15.08 11.28 -7.94
N ARG A 55 14.65 10.23 -8.66
CA ARG A 55 13.48 9.43 -8.31
C ARG A 55 13.81 7.96 -8.12
N ILE A 56 13.41 7.43 -6.97
CA ILE A 56 13.62 6.04 -6.59
C ILE A 56 12.28 5.41 -6.22
N ARG A 57 12.12 4.14 -6.57
CA ARG A 57 11.02 3.31 -6.12
C ARG A 57 11.58 2.17 -5.28
N LEU A 58 11.04 2.00 -4.09
CA LEU A 58 11.39 0.91 -3.19
C LEU A 58 10.15 0.03 -3.03
N LYS A 59 10.31 -1.25 -3.28
CA LYS A 59 9.24 -2.24 -3.19
C LYS A 59 9.60 -3.26 -2.11
N SER A 60 8.61 -3.70 -1.36
CA SER A 60 8.77 -4.84 -0.47
C SER A 60 7.53 -5.71 -0.52
N PHE A 61 7.75 -7.00 -0.32
CA PHE A 61 6.71 -8.02 -0.40
C PHE A 61 6.64 -8.80 0.91
N THR A 62 5.44 -9.20 1.28
CA THR A 62 5.11 -9.96 2.48
C THR A 62 3.98 -10.96 2.20
N THR A 63 3.75 -11.86 3.15
CA THR A 63 2.65 -12.82 3.10
C THR A 63 1.36 -12.20 3.66
N LEU A 64 0.21 -12.78 3.33
CA LEU A 64 -1.09 -12.37 3.89
C LEU A 64 -1.16 -12.48 5.42
N LYS A 65 -0.45 -13.45 6.01
CA LYS A 65 -0.44 -13.68 7.46
C LYS A 65 0.41 -12.67 8.22
N ASP A 66 1.44 -12.13 7.57
CA ASP A 66 2.43 -11.22 8.15
C ASP A 66 2.42 -9.87 7.42
N ALA A 67 1.22 -9.38 7.11
CA ALA A 67 0.98 -8.14 6.37
C ALA A 67 1.18 -6.88 7.24
N GLU A 68 2.32 -6.80 7.91
CA GLU A 68 2.68 -5.70 8.82
C GLU A 68 4.05 -5.12 8.44
N PHE A 69 4.09 -3.81 8.25
CA PHE A 69 5.31 -3.02 7.98
C PHE A 69 5.51 -1.98 9.08
N ASP A 70 6.73 -1.48 9.25
CA ASP A 70 6.96 -0.30 10.10
C ASP A 70 6.43 0.95 9.39
N THR A 71 5.85 1.87 10.17
CA THR A 71 5.38 3.15 9.64
C THR A 71 6.53 3.97 9.06
N ALA A 72 6.22 4.80 8.07
CA ALA A 72 7.08 5.84 7.54
C ALA A 72 6.60 7.25 7.96
N THR A 73 5.60 7.34 8.84
CA THR A 73 5.06 8.63 9.34
C THR A 73 6.03 9.42 10.18
N ASP A 74 6.97 8.74 10.85
CA ASP A 74 8.07 9.35 11.60
C ASP A 74 9.13 9.99 10.68
N LEU A 75 9.28 9.47 9.45
CA LEU A 75 10.19 9.99 8.43
C LEU A 75 9.53 11.08 7.58
N TRP A 76 8.33 10.80 7.06
CA TRP A 76 7.52 11.72 6.26
C TRP A 76 6.09 11.77 6.81
N PRO A 77 5.65 12.92 7.37
CA PRO A 77 4.28 13.07 7.89
C PRO A 77 3.18 12.82 6.84
N THR A 78 3.49 13.01 5.55
CA THR A 78 2.58 12.75 4.44
C THR A 78 2.21 11.28 4.29
N ALA A 79 3.01 10.35 4.84
CA ALA A 79 2.74 8.92 4.80
C ALA A 79 1.44 8.54 5.55
N ASN A 80 0.96 9.38 6.47
CA ASN A 80 -0.18 9.05 7.34
C ASN A 80 -1.43 8.64 6.54
N TRP A 81 -1.82 9.45 5.55
CA TRP A 81 -3.00 9.15 4.74
C TRP A 81 -2.76 7.97 3.79
N MET A 82 -1.55 7.85 3.25
CA MET A 82 -1.21 6.78 2.31
C MET A 82 -1.14 5.41 3.00
N GLU A 83 -0.66 5.35 4.24
CA GLU A 83 -0.66 4.14 5.07
C GLU A 83 -2.08 3.72 5.45
N ARG A 84 -2.95 4.69 5.78
CA ARG A 84 -4.38 4.43 6.01
C ARG A 84 -5.06 3.90 4.76
N GLU A 85 -4.77 4.44 3.59
CA GLU A 85 -5.29 3.95 2.31
C GLU A 85 -4.82 2.50 2.03
N ALA A 86 -3.52 2.21 2.22
CA ALA A 86 -2.98 0.87 2.04
C ALA A 86 -3.59 -0.14 3.02
N TRP A 87 -3.91 0.28 4.24
CA TRP A 87 -4.65 -0.54 5.19
C TRP A 87 -6.12 -0.75 4.77
N ASP A 88 -6.82 0.31 4.36
CA ASP A 88 -8.24 0.27 4.00
C ASP A 88 -8.51 -0.62 2.76
N PHE A 89 -7.62 -0.57 1.77
CA PHE A 89 -7.78 -1.27 0.50
C PHE A 89 -7.09 -2.64 0.40
N PHE A 90 -5.97 -2.83 1.09
CA PHE A 90 -5.18 -4.06 1.01
C PHE A 90 -5.04 -4.77 2.37
N GLY A 91 -5.46 -4.17 3.48
CA GLY A 91 -5.36 -4.76 4.81
C GLY A 91 -3.94 -4.83 5.36
N ILE A 92 -3.03 -4.00 4.83
CA ILE A 92 -1.65 -3.93 5.28
C ILE A 92 -1.58 -3.06 6.53
N LYS A 93 -1.07 -3.60 7.63
CA LYS A 93 -0.92 -2.88 8.91
C LYS A 93 0.42 -2.16 8.98
N PHE A 94 0.42 -1.02 9.67
CA PHE A 94 1.62 -0.22 9.90
C PHE A 94 1.90 -0.08 11.40
N LYS A 95 3.02 -0.63 11.85
CA LYS A 95 3.45 -0.59 13.25
C LYS A 95 3.96 0.80 13.61
N GLY A 96 3.46 1.35 14.70
CA GLY A 96 3.82 2.70 15.17
C GLY A 96 3.03 3.84 14.52
N HIS A 97 2.06 3.55 13.64
CA HIS A 97 1.22 4.57 13.02
C HIS A 97 0.32 5.27 14.08
N PRO A 98 0.21 6.62 14.07
CA PRO A 98 -0.49 7.35 15.13
C PRO A 98 -2.02 7.14 15.16
N ASN A 99 -2.65 6.92 14.00
CA ASN A 99 -4.11 6.71 13.91
C ASN A 99 -4.48 5.87 12.68
N LEU A 100 -4.35 4.54 12.79
CA LEU A 100 -4.63 3.62 11.68
C LEU A 100 -6.12 3.22 11.69
N ILE A 101 -6.94 4.01 10.99
CA ILE A 101 -8.38 3.79 10.81
C ILE A 101 -8.79 3.93 9.34
N ARG A 102 -10.01 3.50 8.98
CA ARG A 102 -10.50 3.52 7.58
C ARG A 102 -10.58 4.97 7.13
N ILE A 103 -10.36 5.21 5.84
CA ILE A 103 -10.31 6.57 5.31
C ILE A 103 -11.25 6.76 4.13
N LEU A 104 -11.44 5.75 3.30
CA LEU A 104 -12.27 5.82 2.10
C LEU A 104 -13.51 4.94 2.21
N ASN A 105 -13.40 3.76 2.83
CA ASN A 105 -14.56 2.88 3.03
C ASN A 105 -15.29 3.17 4.35
N MET A 106 -16.49 2.60 4.47
CA MET A 106 -17.26 2.63 5.72
C MET A 106 -16.49 1.91 6.84
N GLU A 107 -16.63 2.39 8.08
CA GLU A 107 -15.88 1.88 9.25
C GLU A 107 -16.03 0.37 9.43
N ASP A 108 -17.26 -0.14 9.25
CA ASP A 108 -17.60 -1.56 9.41
C ASP A 108 -17.44 -2.40 8.14
N PHE A 109 -16.79 -1.87 7.10
CA PHE A 109 -16.63 -2.60 5.86
C PHE A 109 -15.81 -3.88 6.10
N PRO A 110 -16.30 -5.09 5.75
CA PRO A 110 -15.70 -6.34 6.19
C PRO A 110 -14.53 -6.81 5.32
N ALA A 111 -14.30 -6.15 4.17
CA ALA A 111 -13.36 -6.63 3.15
C ALA A 111 -12.31 -5.57 2.75
N PHE A 112 -11.48 -5.94 1.78
CA PHE A 112 -10.38 -5.13 1.23
C PHE A 112 -10.54 -5.04 -0.29
N PRO A 113 -11.20 -3.99 -0.82
CA PRO A 113 -11.70 -3.96 -2.20
C PRO A 113 -10.65 -4.11 -3.31
N MET A 114 -9.41 -3.64 -3.07
CA MET A 114 -8.36 -3.66 -4.10
C MET A 114 -7.55 -4.96 -4.11
N ARG A 115 -7.90 -5.91 -3.24
CA ARG A 115 -7.33 -7.24 -3.35
C ARG A 115 -8.04 -8.00 -4.48
N LYS A 116 -7.25 -8.67 -5.34
CA LYS A 116 -7.74 -9.38 -6.53
C LYS A 116 -8.65 -10.61 -6.26
N ASP A 117 -8.80 -11.01 -5.00
CA ASP A 117 -9.78 -11.99 -4.52
C ASP A 117 -11.16 -11.37 -4.29
N TYR A 118 -11.27 -10.04 -4.21
CA TYR A 118 -12.54 -9.35 -4.05
C TYR A 118 -13.28 -9.26 -5.41
N PRO A 119 -14.56 -9.70 -5.49
CA PRO A 119 -15.31 -9.65 -6.74
C PRO A 119 -15.59 -8.20 -7.15
N MET A 120 -15.41 -7.90 -8.44
CA MET A 120 -15.65 -6.55 -8.98
C MET A 120 -17.12 -6.16 -8.92
N GLU A 121 -18.01 -7.12 -9.13
CA GLU A 121 -19.44 -6.91 -9.06
C GLU A 121 -20.02 -7.60 -7.82
N ASP A 122 -21.00 -6.94 -7.21
CA ASP A 122 -21.75 -7.54 -6.12
C ASP A 122 -22.55 -8.72 -6.68
N PRO A 123 -22.30 -9.96 -6.21
CA PRO A 123 -23.01 -11.14 -6.70
C PRO A 123 -24.51 -11.11 -6.40
N THR A 124 -24.97 -10.23 -5.51
CA THR A 124 -26.40 -10.06 -5.20
C THR A 124 -27.10 -9.10 -6.15
N ARG A 125 -26.34 -8.37 -6.99
CA ARG A 125 -26.85 -7.35 -7.90
C ARG A 125 -27.51 -7.99 -9.13
N ARG A 126 -28.84 -7.92 -9.19
CA ARG A 126 -29.66 -8.53 -10.27
C ARG A 126 -30.01 -7.59 -11.43
N ASP A 127 -29.81 -6.29 -11.28
CA ASP A 127 -30.15 -5.27 -12.30
C ASP A 127 -29.17 -5.25 -13.49
N LYS A 128 -27.97 -5.84 -13.33
CA LYS A 128 -26.99 -6.02 -14.40
C LYS A 128 -26.90 -7.47 -14.86
N ASN A 129 -28.04 -8.16 -14.95
CA ASN A 129 -28.06 -9.48 -15.56
C ASN A 129 -28.09 -9.34 -17.08
N ASP A 130 -27.02 -9.77 -17.75
CA ASP A 130 -26.89 -9.74 -19.22
C ASP A 130 -27.98 -10.56 -19.94
N SER A 131 -28.73 -11.39 -19.21
CA SER A 131 -29.94 -12.05 -19.73
C SER A 131 -30.96 -11.09 -20.33
N MET A 132 -30.95 -9.81 -19.93
CA MET A 132 -31.88 -8.78 -20.41
C MET A 132 -31.35 -7.99 -21.61
N PHE A 133 -30.09 -8.18 -22.03
CA PHE A 133 -29.44 -7.41 -23.09
C PHE A 133 -29.24 -8.17 -24.42
N GLY A 134 -29.79 -9.39 -24.53
CA GLY A 134 -29.93 -10.10 -25.81
C GLY A 134 -28.63 -10.50 -26.50
N ARG A 135 -27.57 -10.80 -25.72
CA ARG A 135 -26.35 -11.46 -26.17
C ARG A 135 -26.15 -12.78 -25.43
#